data_AF-A0A1G8A9Q1-F1
#
_entry.id   AF-A0A1G8A9Q1-F1
#
_cell.length_a   1.000
_cell.length_b   1.000
_cell.length_c   1.000
_cell.angle_alpha   90.00
_cell.angle_beta   90.00
_cell.angle_gamma   90.00
#
_symmetry.space_group_name_H-M   'P 1'
#
loop_
_entity.id
_entity.type
_entity.pdbx_description
1 polymer ?
#
loop_
_entity_poly.entity_id
_entity_poly.type
_entity_poly.pdbx_seq_one_letter_code
_entity_poly.pdbx_strand_id
1 'polypeptide(L)'
;MSNTLRISIDGKEKEAQAGDSILQAHLKGDETVTANIGCMGQGVCGACRCLVRKEGERETATRLACETLAEEGMQVSFMDYYQPARVSRYGLEDIRDGWEWMKHLRDVFPEASNCRHCSGCDRACPKGITVQEGIALASRGELQAAAEVFDACIMCNLCTLACPENIRPNHVGLFLRRAHAAQTLRPGDLLRRLDQQRRGELAIDLSAVPTAQGERA
;
A
#
# COMPACT_ATOMS: atom_id res chain seq x y z
N MET A 1 -14.59 32.73 7.54
CA MET A 1 -15.92 32.11 7.43
C MET A 1 -15.68 30.61 7.34
N SER A 2 -16.14 29.82 8.30
CA SER A 2 -16.03 28.36 8.21
C SER A 2 -17.11 27.92 7.22
N ASN A 3 -16.68 27.40 6.07
CA ASN A 3 -17.60 26.89 5.05
C ASN A 3 -17.84 25.42 5.38
N THR A 4 -18.95 25.15 6.07
CA THR A 4 -19.39 23.78 6.37
C THR A 4 -19.85 23.13 5.08
N LEU A 5 -19.29 21.95 4.79
CA LEU A 5 -19.59 21.12 3.65
C LEU A 5 -20.43 19.92 4.09
N ARG A 6 -21.32 19.42 3.23
CA ARG A 6 -22.06 18.18 3.45
C ARG A 6 -21.62 17.11 2.47
N ILE A 7 -21.28 15.94 3.01
CA ILE A 7 -20.87 14.76 2.24
C ILE A 7 -21.61 13.52 2.76
N SER A 8 -21.76 12.51 1.92
CA SER A 8 -22.29 11.21 2.32
C SER A 8 -21.16 10.19 2.43
N ILE A 9 -20.99 9.56 3.59
CA ILE A 9 -20.03 8.48 3.82
C ILE A 9 -20.79 7.21 4.19
N ASP A 10 -20.67 6.17 3.36
CA ASP A 10 -21.38 4.89 3.52
C ASP A 10 -22.89 5.06 3.73
N GLY A 11 -23.48 6.04 3.03
CA GLY A 11 -24.90 6.37 3.10
C GLY A 11 -25.31 7.27 4.28
N LYS A 12 -24.37 7.67 5.15
CA LYS A 12 -24.62 8.61 6.26
C LYS A 12 -24.15 10.01 5.89
N GLU A 13 -25.01 11.00 6.09
CA GLU A 13 -24.63 12.41 5.97
C GLU A 13 -23.61 12.80 7.06
N LYS A 14 -22.57 13.52 6.65
CA LYS A 14 -21.47 13.99 7.50
C LYS A 14 -21.15 15.44 7.16
N GLU A 15 -20.89 16.22 8.20
CA GLU A 15 -20.40 17.58 8.06
C GLU A 15 -18.86 17.58 8.01
N ALA A 16 -18.32 18.31 7.04
CA ALA A 16 -16.90 18.59 6.91
C ALA A 16 -16.67 20.11 6.90
N GLN A 17 -15.42 20.52 7.10
CA GLN A 17 -14.98 21.90 6.91
C GLN A 17 -14.10 21.97 5.67
N ALA A 18 -14.10 23.11 5.00
CA ALA A 18 -13.16 23.35 3.91
C ALA A 18 -11.71 23.08 4.37
N GLY A 19 -11.01 22.20 3.65
CA GLY A 19 -9.65 21.76 3.97
C GLY A 19 -9.57 20.43 4.73
N ASP A 20 -10.69 19.90 5.25
CA ASP A 20 -10.71 18.54 5.78
C ASP A 20 -10.50 17.53 4.64
N SER A 21 -9.73 16.49 4.93
CA SER A 21 -9.78 15.25 4.16
C SER A 21 -11.06 14.47 4.45
N ILE A 22 -11.44 13.56 3.55
CA ILE A 22 -12.54 12.62 3.76
C ILE A 22 -12.35 11.84 5.07
N LEU A 23 -11.12 11.44 5.40
CA LEU A 23 -10.84 10.72 6.66
C LEU A 23 -11.08 11.61 7.89
N GLN A 24 -10.68 12.88 7.84
CA GLN A 24 -10.95 13.82 8.94
C GLN A 24 -12.45 14.06 9.11
N ALA A 25 -13.20 14.16 8.01
CA ALA A 25 -14.67 14.23 8.07
C ALA A 25 -15.28 12.95 8.66
N HIS A 26 -14.76 11.77 8.29
CA HIS A 26 -15.21 10.49 8.83
C HIS A 26 -14.99 10.36 10.34
N LEU A 27 -13.84 10.87 10.82
CA LEU A 27 -13.47 10.89 12.24
C LEU A 27 -14.30 11.86 13.09
N LYS A 28 -15.09 12.76 12.48
CA LYS A 28 -15.97 13.68 13.22
C LYS A 28 -17.28 13.00 13.64
N GLY A 29 -17.74 13.37 14.83
CA GLY A 29 -18.96 12.87 15.47
C GLY A 29 -18.68 11.85 16.57
N ASP A 30 -19.76 11.27 17.11
CA ASP A 30 -19.69 10.39 18.29
C ASP A 30 -19.47 8.90 17.96
N GLU A 31 -19.44 8.54 16.67
CA GLU A 31 -19.26 7.16 16.23
C GLU A 31 -17.78 6.76 16.26
N THR A 32 -17.47 5.69 17.00
CA THR A 32 -16.12 5.13 17.05
C THR A 32 -15.73 4.52 15.70
N VAL A 33 -14.66 5.02 15.10
CA VAL A 33 -14.08 4.45 13.88
C VAL A 33 -13.23 3.21 14.24
N THR A 34 -13.67 2.03 13.80
CA THR A 34 -13.03 0.73 14.09
C THR A 34 -12.31 0.12 12.88
N ALA A 35 -12.51 0.66 11.69
CA ALA A 35 -11.94 0.18 10.43
C ALA A 35 -11.58 1.35 9.49
N ASN A 36 -10.93 1.04 8.36
CA ASN A 36 -10.64 1.99 7.30
C ASN A 36 -9.81 3.22 7.73
N ILE A 37 -8.95 3.04 8.73
CA ILE A 37 -8.00 4.03 9.28
C ILE A 37 -6.62 3.40 9.46
N GLY A 38 -5.56 4.21 9.48
CA GLY A 38 -4.19 3.74 9.68
C GLY A 38 -3.23 4.90 9.93
N CYS A 39 -2.42 5.28 8.93
CA CYS A 39 -1.39 6.32 9.05
C CYS A 39 -1.91 7.77 9.20
N MET A 40 -3.23 8.00 9.24
CA MET A 40 -3.88 9.29 9.51
C MET A 40 -3.31 10.50 8.74
N GLY A 41 -3.29 10.44 7.40
CA GLY A 41 -2.98 11.62 6.55
C GLY A 41 -1.73 11.49 5.68
N GLN A 42 -0.93 10.44 5.86
CA GLN A 42 0.33 10.28 5.12
C GLN A 42 0.19 9.49 3.82
N GLY A 43 -0.94 8.82 3.60
CA GLY A 43 -1.16 8.02 2.39
C GLY A 43 -0.23 6.82 2.22
N VAL A 44 0.40 6.33 3.30
CA VAL A 44 1.45 5.28 3.20
C VAL A 44 0.98 3.87 3.57
N CYS A 45 -0.14 3.72 4.29
CA CYS A 45 -0.58 2.41 4.78
C CYS A 45 -1.67 1.73 3.92
N GLY A 46 -2.32 2.47 3.02
CA GLY A 46 -3.40 1.95 2.17
C GLY A 46 -4.70 1.55 2.89
N ALA A 47 -4.86 1.87 4.18
CA ALA A 47 -5.98 1.42 5.00
C ALA A 47 -7.31 2.15 4.69
N CYS A 48 -7.27 3.45 4.42
CA CYS A 48 -8.45 4.30 4.21
C CYS A 48 -8.90 4.37 2.75
N ARG A 49 -8.82 3.24 2.04
CA ARG A 49 -9.21 3.12 0.63
C ARG A 49 -10.73 3.31 0.47
N CYS A 50 -11.13 4.15 -0.47
CA CYS A 50 -12.54 4.46 -0.71
C CYS A 50 -12.85 4.67 -2.19
N LEU A 51 -14.12 4.48 -2.55
CA LEU A 51 -14.70 4.94 -3.79
C LEU A 51 -15.30 6.31 -3.54
N VAL A 52 -15.03 7.24 -4.44
CA VAL A 52 -15.52 8.62 -4.37
C VAL A 52 -16.26 8.94 -5.65
N ARG A 53 -17.41 9.60 -5.52
CA ARG A 53 -18.13 10.28 -6.61
C ARG A 53 -18.34 11.73 -6.19
N LYS A 54 -17.88 12.67 -7.02
CA LYS A 54 -18.15 14.09 -6.78
C LYS A 54 -19.57 14.44 -7.21
N GLU A 55 -20.06 15.56 -6.68
CA GLU A 55 -21.37 16.09 -7.08
C GLU A 55 -21.43 16.32 -8.60
N GLY A 56 -22.52 15.84 -9.23
CA GLY A 56 -22.73 15.94 -10.67
C GLY A 56 -21.91 14.95 -11.52
N GLU A 57 -20.94 14.23 -10.96
CA GLU A 57 -20.17 13.24 -11.71
C GLU A 57 -20.90 11.89 -11.79
N ARG A 58 -20.84 11.27 -12.97
CA ARG A 58 -21.38 9.91 -13.19
C ARG A 58 -20.42 8.83 -12.71
N GLU A 59 -19.13 9.02 -12.94
CA GLU A 59 -18.11 8.01 -12.67
C GLU A 59 -17.69 8.03 -11.19
N THR A 60 -17.18 6.89 -10.73
CA THR A 60 -16.53 6.77 -9.42
C THR A 60 -15.03 6.64 -9.63
N ALA A 61 -14.27 7.12 -8.65
CA ALA A 61 -12.83 6.97 -8.64
C ALA A 61 -12.37 6.38 -7.31
N THR A 62 -11.36 5.50 -7.35
CA THR A 62 -10.72 5.00 -6.14
C THR A 62 -9.77 6.05 -5.58
N ARG A 63 -9.76 6.20 -4.27
CA ARG A 63 -8.96 7.21 -3.56
C ARG A 63 -8.48 6.67 -2.22
N LEU A 64 -7.58 7.43 -1.60
CA LEU A 64 -7.28 7.32 -0.17
C LEU A 64 -7.98 8.48 0.52
N ALA A 65 -8.87 8.17 1.47
CA ALA A 65 -9.67 9.17 2.16
C ALA A 65 -8.80 10.19 2.90
N CYS A 66 -7.61 9.79 3.37
CA CYS A 66 -6.70 10.67 4.09
C CYS A 66 -5.92 11.65 3.20
N GLU A 67 -5.87 11.42 1.88
CA GLU A 67 -5.20 12.30 0.90
C GLU A 67 -6.19 13.03 0.00
N THR A 68 -7.50 12.83 0.21
CA THR A 68 -8.55 13.41 -0.63
C THR A 68 -9.33 14.41 0.20
N LEU A 69 -9.42 15.66 -0.25
CA LEU A 69 -10.21 16.70 0.38
C LEU A 69 -11.71 16.39 0.24
N ALA A 70 -12.48 16.70 1.28
CA ALA A 70 -13.93 16.70 1.20
C ALA A 70 -14.40 17.87 0.33
N GLU A 71 -15.35 17.61 -0.57
CA GLU A 71 -16.00 18.62 -1.43
C GLU A 71 -17.52 18.49 -1.24
N GLU A 72 -18.27 19.58 -1.42
CA GLU A 72 -19.73 19.58 -1.25
C GLU A 72 -20.39 18.50 -2.12
N GLY A 73 -21.40 17.83 -1.55
CA GLY A 73 -22.19 16.81 -2.26
C GLY A 73 -21.42 15.53 -2.61
N MET A 74 -20.18 15.38 -2.15
CA MET A 74 -19.36 14.19 -2.40
C MET A 74 -19.99 12.96 -1.74
N GLN A 75 -20.03 11.86 -2.50
CA GLN A 75 -20.42 10.54 -2.02
C GLN A 75 -19.18 9.66 -1.89
N VAL A 76 -19.02 9.04 -0.73
CA VAL A 76 -17.88 8.21 -0.38
C VAL A 76 -18.38 6.87 0.11
N SER A 77 -17.76 5.79 -0.35
CA SER A 77 -17.89 4.49 0.28
C SER A 77 -16.54 3.88 0.58
N PHE A 78 -16.32 3.49 1.83
CA PHE A 78 -15.10 2.78 2.21
C PHE A 78 -15.14 1.35 1.67
N MET A 79 -13.99 0.86 1.20
CA MET A 79 -13.89 -0.47 0.65
C MET A 79 -13.25 -1.44 1.63
N ASP A 80 -14.00 -2.47 2.01
CA ASP A 80 -13.43 -3.63 2.65
C ASP A 80 -12.65 -4.48 1.63
N TYR A 81 -11.51 -5.00 2.08
CA TYR A 81 -10.73 -5.94 1.28
C TYR A 81 -10.99 -7.34 1.81
N TYR A 82 -11.60 -8.17 0.98
CA TYR A 82 -11.84 -9.57 1.27
C TYR A 82 -10.63 -10.40 0.81
N GLN A 83 -10.12 -11.27 1.69
CA GLN A 83 -9.04 -12.18 1.32
C GLN A 83 -9.58 -13.26 0.37
N PRO A 84 -8.86 -13.61 -0.70
CA PRO A 84 -9.23 -14.74 -1.54
C PRO A 84 -9.09 -16.06 -0.77
N ALA A 85 -9.89 -17.05 -1.15
CA ALA A 85 -9.85 -18.39 -0.54
C ALA A 85 -8.47 -19.06 -0.66
N ARG A 86 -7.73 -18.75 -1.73
CA ARG A 86 -6.33 -19.18 -1.89
C ARG A 86 -5.43 -17.95 -1.87
N VAL A 87 -4.56 -17.89 -0.88
CA VAL A 87 -3.55 -16.84 -0.74
C VAL A 87 -2.22 -17.41 -1.22
N SER A 88 -1.53 -16.71 -2.11
CA SER A 88 -0.18 -17.06 -2.54
C SER A 88 0.77 -17.07 -1.35
N ARG A 89 1.42 -18.21 -1.08
CA ARG A 89 2.42 -18.39 -0.03
C ARG A 89 3.75 -18.74 -0.66
N TYR A 90 4.82 -18.12 -0.17
CA TYR A 90 6.20 -18.36 -0.62
C TYR A 90 7.17 -18.02 0.52
N GLY A 91 8.28 -18.75 0.60
CA GLY A 91 9.43 -18.41 1.43
C GLY A 91 10.43 -17.53 0.68
N LEU A 92 11.26 -16.78 1.41
CA LEU A 92 12.39 -16.07 0.79
C LEU A 92 13.55 -17.03 0.48
N GLU A 93 13.57 -18.18 1.16
CA GLU A 93 14.46 -19.30 0.93
C GLU A 93 14.26 -19.93 -0.44
N ASP A 94 13.01 -19.97 -0.92
CA ASP A 94 12.66 -20.54 -2.23
C ASP A 94 13.20 -19.68 -3.40
N ILE A 95 13.50 -18.41 -3.15
CA ILE A 95 13.89 -17.43 -4.18
C ILE A 95 15.37 -17.02 -4.07
N ARG A 96 16.19 -17.85 -3.42
CA ARG A 96 17.65 -17.60 -3.27
C ARG A 96 18.40 -17.75 -4.58
N ASP A 97 17.94 -18.63 -5.46
CA ASP A 97 18.51 -18.81 -6.78
C ASP A 97 17.81 -17.89 -7.79
N GLY A 98 18.54 -16.89 -8.28
CA GLY A 98 18.03 -15.94 -9.28
C GLY A 98 17.61 -16.61 -10.59
N TRP A 99 18.16 -17.77 -10.93
CA TRP A 99 17.80 -18.51 -12.15
C TRP A 99 16.39 -19.10 -12.09
N GLU A 100 15.92 -19.47 -10.90
CA GLU A 100 14.59 -20.08 -10.70
C GLU A 100 13.49 -19.03 -10.48
N TRP A 101 13.83 -17.74 -10.42
CA TRP A 101 12.92 -16.69 -9.97
C TRP A 101 11.67 -16.57 -10.85
N MET A 102 11.81 -16.72 -12.17
CA MET A 102 10.68 -16.72 -13.11
C MET A 102 9.81 -17.97 -12.99
N LYS A 103 10.39 -19.11 -12.63
CA LYS A 103 9.61 -20.33 -12.33
C LYS A 103 8.80 -20.12 -11.05
N HIS A 104 9.43 -19.62 -9.98
CA HIS A 104 8.75 -19.32 -8.72
C HIS A 104 7.63 -18.30 -8.89
N LEU A 105 7.83 -17.24 -9.67
CA LEU A 105 6.76 -16.28 -9.97
C LEU A 105 5.54 -16.97 -10.58
N ARG A 106 5.74 -17.85 -11.57
CA ARG A 106 4.66 -18.58 -12.25
C ARG A 106 3.96 -19.60 -11.35
N ASP A 107 4.71 -20.23 -10.44
CA ASP A 107 4.14 -21.18 -9.49
C ASP A 107 3.28 -20.46 -8.43
N VAL A 108 3.72 -19.28 -7.98
CA VAL A 108 3.07 -18.51 -6.91
C VAL A 108 1.92 -17.62 -7.42
N PHE A 109 2.05 -17.11 -8.64
CA PHE A 109 1.08 -16.21 -9.31
C PHE A 109 0.81 -16.66 -10.75
N PRO A 110 0.26 -17.86 -10.97
CA PRO A 110 -0.02 -18.37 -12.32
C PRO A 110 -0.99 -17.47 -13.10
N GLU A 111 -1.85 -16.72 -12.40
CA GLU A 111 -2.79 -15.79 -13.01
C GLU A 111 -2.14 -14.57 -13.65
N ALA A 112 -0.89 -14.23 -13.29
CA ALA A 112 -0.22 -13.04 -13.81
C ALA A 112 -0.08 -13.05 -15.35
N SER A 113 0.04 -14.23 -15.98
CA SER A 113 0.10 -14.37 -17.44
C SER A 113 -1.24 -14.10 -18.14
N ASN A 114 -2.35 -14.00 -17.39
CA ASN A 114 -3.68 -13.78 -17.95
C ASN A 114 -3.98 -12.28 -18.16
N CYS A 115 -3.04 -11.38 -17.88
CA CYS A 115 -3.24 -9.95 -18.01
C CYS A 115 -3.72 -9.58 -19.42
N ARG A 116 -4.93 -9.01 -19.52
CA ARG A 116 -5.53 -8.58 -20.79
C ARG A 116 -5.28 -7.13 -21.17
N HIS A 117 -4.36 -6.45 -20.48
CA HIS A 117 -3.99 -5.06 -20.76
C HIS A 117 -5.15 -4.03 -20.78
N CYS A 118 -6.07 -4.10 -19.80
CA CYS A 118 -7.26 -3.25 -19.74
C CYS A 118 -7.14 -1.94 -18.91
N SER A 119 -5.98 -1.69 -18.30
CA SER A 119 -5.65 -0.53 -17.45
C SER A 119 -6.62 -0.26 -16.29
N GLY A 120 -7.38 -1.27 -15.86
CA GLY A 120 -8.24 -1.17 -14.67
C GLY A 120 -7.41 -0.92 -13.39
N CYS A 121 -6.30 -1.63 -13.25
CA CYS A 121 -5.40 -1.50 -12.11
C CYS A 121 -4.67 -0.14 -12.05
N ASP A 122 -4.29 0.43 -13.20
CA ASP A 122 -3.67 1.75 -13.30
C ASP A 122 -4.63 2.84 -12.83
N ARG A 123 -5.86 2.83 -13.37
CA ARG A 123 -6.93 3.76 -12.97
C ARG A 123 -7.30 3.62 -11.50
N ALA A 124 -7.19 2.42 -10.94
CA ALA A 124 -7.49 2.15 -9.54
C ALA A 124 -6.37 2.57 -8.58
N CYS A 125 -5.15 2.80 -9.07
CA CYS A 125 -3.99 3.04 -8.21
C CYS A 125 -3.94 4.52 -7.74
N PRO A 126 -4.09 4.80 -6.44
CA PRO A 126 -4.06 6.16 -5.92
C PRO A 126 -2.65 6.77 -5.93
N LYS A 127 -1.61 5.95 -6.13
CA LYS A 127 -0.22 6.38 -6.24
C LYS A 127 0.25 6.55 -7.69
N GLY A 128 -0.65 6.40 -8.68
CA GLY A 128 -0.32 6.61 -10.09
C GLY A 128 0.69 5.61 -10.67
N ILE A 129 0.85 4.44 -10.03
CA ILE A 129 1.75 3.39 -10.52
C ILE A 129 1.20 2.84 -11.84
N THR A 130 2.08 2.61 -12.81
CA THR A 130 1.79 1.88 -14.06
C THR A 130 1.73 0.37 -13.79
N VAL A 131 0.76 -0.03 -12.96
CA VAL A 131 0.57 -1.40 -12.46
C VAL A 131 0.49 -2.41 -13.60
N GLN A 132 -0.23 -2.09 -14.68
CA GLN A 132 -0.34 -2.96 -15.85
C GLN A 132 1.04 -3.25 -16.46
N GLU A 133 1.89 -2.24 -16.61
CA GLU A 133 3.24 -2.41 -17.16
C GLU A 133 4.09 -3.26 -16.22
N GLY A 134 3.99 -3.04 -14.90
CA GLY A 134 4.68 -3.87 -13.91
C GLY A 134 4.31 -5.36 -14.04
N ILE A 135 3.04 -5.67 -14.30
CA ILE A 135 2.60 -7.05 -14.57
C ILE A 135 3.12 -7.55 -15.92
N ALA A 136 3.07 -6.72 -16.97
CA ALA A 136 3.58 -7.09 -18.28
C ALA A 136 5.09 -7.43 -18.25
N LEU A 137 5.90 -6.59 -17.59
CA LEU A 137 7.32 -6.82 -17.34
C LEU A 137 7.54 -8.14 -16.59
N ALA A 138 6.77 -8.38 -15.53
CA ALA A 138 6.86 -9.60 -14.74
C ALA A 138 6.56 -10.85 -15.60
N SER A 139 5.52 -10.81 -16.42
CA SER A 139 5.15 -11.91 -17.34
C SER A 139 6.22 -12.18 -18.40
N ARG A 140 6.97 -11.16 -18.83
CA ARG A 140 8.10 -11.29 -19.76
C ARG A 140 9.41 -11.73 -19.09
N GLY A 141 9.45 -11.82 -17.76
CA GLY A 141 10.66 -12.16 -17.00
C GLY A 141 11.59 -10.98 -16.74
N GLU A 142 11.14 -9.73 -16.98
CA GLU A 142 11.89 -8.51 -16.66
C GLU A 142 11.71 -8.14 -15.18
N LEU A 143 12.14 -9.05 -14.29
CA LEU A 143 11.73 -9.07 -12.88
C LEU A 143 12.23 -7.87 -12.06
N GLN A 144 13.43 -7.39 -12.34
CA GLN A 144 13.97 -6.19 -11.68
C GLN A 144 13.19 -4.93 -12.09
N ALA A 145 13.01 -4.70 -13.39
CA ALA A 145 12.24 -3.56 -13.87
C ALA A 145 10.80 -3.60 -13.33
N ALA A 146 10.19 -4.79 -13.27
CA ALA A 146 8.89 -4.98 -12.64
C ALA A 146 8.93 -4.61 -11.13
N ALA A 147 9.95 -5.03 -10.39
CA ALA A 147 10.11 -4.67 -8.98
C ALA A 147 10.20 -3.15 -8.77
N GLU A 148 10.93 -2.44 -9.64
CA GLU A 148 11.08 -0.99 -9.62
C GLU A 148 9.75 -0.26 -9.87
N VAL A 149 8.94 -0.72 -10.83
CA VAL A 149 7.58 -0.19 -11.07
C VAL A 149 6.73 -0.24 -9.79
N PHE A 150 6.86 -1.31 -9.00
CA PHE A 150 6.08 -1.49 -7.79
C PHE A 150 6.68 -0.85 -6.52
N ASP A 151 7.78 -0.10 -6.60
CA ASP A 151 8.49 0.36 -5.41
C ASP A 151 7.63 1.28 -4.51
N ALA A 152 6.87 2.18 -5.12
CA ALA A 152 5.93 3.07 -4.41
C ALA A 152 4.63 2.36 -3.96
N CYS A 153 4.49 1.05 -4.17
CA CYS A 153 3.28 0.32 -3.80
C CYS A 153 3.10 0.27 -2.28
N ILE A 154 1.98 0.84 -1.82
CA ILE A 154 1.55 0.91 -0.41
C ILE A 154 0.61 -0.24 0.00
N MET A 155 0.46 -1.27 -0.83
CA MET A 155 -0.40 -2.43 -0.54
C MET A 155 -1.88 -2.09 -0.22
N CYS A 156 -2.44 -1.07 -0.87
CA CYS A 156 -3.85 -0.67 -0.68
C CYS A 156 -4.89 -1.63 -1.29
N ASN A 157 -4.47 -2.65 -2.05
CA ASN A 157 -5.32 -3.65 -2.71
C ASN A 157 -6.33 -3.16 -3.76
N LEU A 158 -6.37 -1.86 -4.07
CA LEU A 158 -7.30 -1.30 -5.07
C LEU A 158 -7.12 -1.90 -6.46
N CYS A 159 -5.87 -2.14 -6.89
CA CYS A 159 -5.57 -2.79 -8.16
C CYS A 159 -6.02 -4.27 -8.20
N THR A 160 -6.04 -4.96 -7.05
CA THR A 160 -6.57 -6.32 -6.95
C THR A 160 -8.07 -6.32 -7.18
N LEU A 161 -8.81 -5.41 -6.54
CA LEU A 161 -10.26 -5.30 -6.70
C LEU A 161 -10.68 -4.88 -8.12
N ALA A 162 -9.82 -4.15 -8.82
CA ALA A 162 -10.07 -3.68 -10.19
C ALA A 162 -9.70 -4.68 -11.29
N CYS A 163 -9.03 -5.80 -10.95
CA CYS A 163 -8.53 -6.74 -11.96
C CYS A 163 -9.62 -7.76 -12.35
N PRO A 164 -10.08 -7.78 -13.62
CA PRO A 164 -11.07 -8.77 -14.06
C PRO A 164 -10.51 -10.19 -14.20
N GLU A 165 -9.19 -10.31 -14.30
CA GLU A 165 -8.49 -11.59 -14.45
C GLU A 165 -8.08 -12.20 -13.10
N ASN A 166 -8.57 -11.60 -12.00
CA ASN A 166 -8.28 -12.01 -10.62
C ASN A 166 -6.78 -12.01 -10.26
N ILE A 167 -5.96 -11.25 -11.01
CA ILE A 167 -4.58 -10.98 -10.64
C ILE A 167 -4.58 -10.15 -9.37
N ARG A 168 -3.59 -10.36 -8.51
CA ARG A 168 -3.33 -9.54 -7.34
C ARG A 168 -2.06 -8.71 -7.56
N PRO A 169 -2.11 -7.59 -8.32
CA PRO A 169 -0.89 -6.99 -8.85
C PRO A 169 0.05 -6.48 -7.76
N ASN A 170 -0.51 -5.93 -6.68
CA ASN A 170 0.29 -5.49 -5.54
C ASN A 170 1.02 -6.64 -4.83
N HIS A 171 0.47 -7.87 -4.84
CA HIS A 171 1.14 -9.04 -4.29
C HIS A 171 2.23 -9.59 -5.21
N VAL A 172 2.01 -9.55 -6.53
CA VAL A 172 3.06 -9.80 -7.52
C VAL A 172 4.21 -8.81 -7.32
N GLY A 173 3.90 -7.51 -7.25
CA GLY A 173 4.88 -6.46 -6.98
C GLY A 173 5.64 -6.65 -5.66
N LEU A 174 4.94 -7.04 -4.58
CA LEU A 174 5.57 -7.32 -3.30
C LEU A 174 6.54 -8.51 -3.37
N PHE A 175 6.16 -9.59 -4.06
CA PHE A 175 7.04 -10.73 -4.30
C PHE A 175 8.30 -10.30 -5.05
N LEU A 176 8.14 -9.56 -6.15
CA LEU A 176 9.25 -9.09 -6.97
C LEU A 176 10.22 -8.21 -6.18
N ARG A 177 9.69 -7.26 -5.40
CA ARG A 177 10.52 -6.39 -4.54
C ARG A 177 11.27 -7.17 -3.47
N ARG A 178 10.61 -8.13 -2.82
CA ARG A 178 11.24 -8.96 -1.79
C ARG A 178 12.34 -9.83 -2.36
N ALA A 179 12.09 -10.46 -3.49
CA ALA A 179 13.04 -11.30 -4.18
C ALA A 179 14.26 -10.51 -4.68
N HIS A 180 14.01 -9.35 -5.29
CA HIS A 180 15.06 -8.42 -5.71
C HIS A 180 15.92 -7.97 -4.53
N ALA A 181 15.29 -7.51 -3.44
CA ALA A 181 16.00 -7.03 -2.25
C ALA A 181 16.81 -8.14 -1.57
N ALA A 182 16.28 -9.36 -1.46
CA ALA A 182 16.99 -10.48 -0.84
C ALA A 182 18.32 -10.77 -1.54
N GLN A 183 18.36 -10.63 -2.88
CA GLN A 183 19.54 -10.93 -3.68
C GLN A 183 20.49 -9.73 -3.79
N THR A 184 19.97 -8.51 -3.92
CA THR A 184 20.75 -7.34 -4.33
C THR A 184 21.02 -6.32 -3.23
N LEU A 185 20.15 -6.20 -2.23
CA LEU A 185 20.27 -5.13 -1.24
C LEU A 185 21.39 -5.45 -0.24
N ARG A 186 22.43 -4.62 -0.24
CA ARG A 186 23.56 -4.70 0.70
C ARG A 186 23.84 -3.32 1.30
N PRO A 187 23.06 -2.87 2.30
CA PRO A 187 23.21 -1.54 2.90
C PRO A 187 24.56 -1.43 3.61
N GLY A 188 25.38 -0.46 3.23
CA GLY A 188 26.74 -0.32 3.75
C GLY A 188 26.78 0.04 5.25
N ASP A 189 25.78 0.75 5.74
CA ASP A 189 25.56 1.02 7.16
C ASP A 189 25.28 -0.26 7.94
N LEU A 190 24.43 -1.15 7.42
CA LEU A 190 24.18 -2.47 8.01
C LEU A 190 25.45 -3.34 8.00
N LEU A 191 26.16 -3.40 6.88
CA LEU A 191 27.42 -4.16 6.79
C LEU A 191 28.44 -3.69 7.83
N ARG A 192 28.58 -2.37 7.98
CA ARG A 192 29.44 -1.76 9.00
C ARG A 192 28.96 -2.12 10.41
N ARG A 193 27.65 -2.01 10.68
CA ARG A 193 27.08 -2.34 12.00
C ARG A 193 27.32 -3.81 12.38
N LEU A 194 27.13 -4.73 11.43
CA LEU A 194 27.41 -6.15 11.63
C LEU A 194 28.90 -6.41 11.89
N ASP A 195 29.79 -5.64 11.27
CA ASP A 195 31.23 -5.71 11.54
C ASP A 195 31.59 -5.23 12.95
N GLN A 196 31.05 -4.09 13.36
CA GLN A 196 31.19 -3.57 14.72
C GLN A 196 30.69 -4.58 15.76
N GLN A 197 29.57 -5.29 15.49
CA GLN A 197 29.07 -6.35 16.35
C GLN A 197 30.05 -7.52 16.46
N ARG A 198 30.58 -8.01 15.33
CA ARG A 198 31.59 -9.10 15.33
C ARG A 198 32.86 -8.73 16.07
N ARG A 199 33.24 -7.45 16.04
CA ARG A 199 34.41 -6.90 16.75
C ARG A 199 34.14 -6.59 18.23
N GLY A 200 32.91 -6.79 18.70
CA GLY A 200 32.52 -6.54 20.10
C GLY A 200 32.33 -5.07 20.45
N GLU A 201 32.34 -4.16 19.47
CA GLU A 201 32.24 -2.70 19.69
C GLU A 201 30.83 -2.25 20.11
N LEU A 202 29.85 -3.15 20.01
CA LEU A 202 28.42 -2.90 20.26
C LEU A 202 27.88 -3.69 21.44
N ALA A 203 28.74 -4.02 22.41
CA ALA A 203 28.31 -4.60 23.67
C ALA A 203 27.29 -3.68 24.36
N ILE A 204 26.12 -4.23 24.68
CA ILE A 204 25.10 -3.52 25.45
C ILE A 204 25.41 -3.75 26.93
N ASP A 205 25.65 -2.68 27.67
CA ASP A 205 25.74 -2.76 29.12
C ASP A 205 24.33 -2.93 29.71
N LEU A 206 23.99 -4.17 30.06
CA LEU A 206 22.71 -4.51 30.68
C LEU A 206 22.63 -4.07 32.15
N SER A 207 23.74 -3.64 32.75
CA SER A 207 23.79 -3.11 34.12
C SER A 207 23.61 -1.59 34.18
N ALA A 208 23.64 -0.91 33.04
CA ALA A 208 23.36 0.52 32.94
C ALA A 208 21.89 0.78 33.29
N VAL A 209 21.64 1.29 34.49
CA VAL A 209 20.33 1.84 34.87
C VAL A 209 20.06 3.04 33.97
N PRO A 210 18.90 3.15 33.30
CA PRO A 210 18.57 4.34 32.52
C PRO A 210 18.52 5.52 33.48
N THR A 211 19.53 6.39 33.43
CA THR A 211 19.46 7.66 34.13
C THR A 211 18.39 8.48 33.42
N ALA A 212 17.30 8.76 34.14
CA ALA A 212 16.32 9.75 33.74
C ALA A 212 17.01 11.13 33.74
N GLN A 213 17.71 11.45 32.67
CA GLN A 213 18.26 12.78 32.45
C GLN A 213 17.84 13.27 31.07
N GLY A 214 16.75 14.04 31.11
CA GLY A 214 16.17 14.73 29.98
C GLY A 214 14.98 15.59 30.39
N GLU A 215 15.05 16.24 31.56
CA GLU A 215 14.25 17.45 31.79
C GLU A 215 14.69 18.47 30.72
N ARG A 216 13.85 18.67 29.71
CA ARG A 216 13.98 19.81 28.81
C ARG A 216 13.24 20.97 29.47
N ALA A 217 14.02 21.95 29.91
CA ALA A 217 13.57 23.31 30.17
C ALA A 217 12.99 23.95 28.90
#